data_AF-A0A377B8F4-F1
#
_entry.id   AF-A0A377B8F4-F1
#
_cell.length_a   1.000
_cell.length_b   1.000
_cell.length_c   1.000
_cell.angle_alpha   90.00
_cell.angle_beta   90.00
_cell.angle_gamma   90.00
#
_symmetry.space_group_name_H-M   'P 1'
#
loop_
_entity.id
_entity.type
_entity.pdbx_description
1 polymer ?
#
loop_
_entity_poly.entity_id
_entity_poly.type
_entity_poly.pdbx_seq_one_letter_code
_entity_poly.pdbx_strand_id
1 'polypeptide(L)' 'MAHYYQRRPDNDGMAWRFWQHSDRGQVDGINGPVDFNVFNGTEEELQAFVDGIKETP' A
#
# COMPACT_ATOMS: atom_id res chain seq x y z
N MET A 1 1.78 -5.17 4.31
CA MET A 1 1.42 -6.60 4.19
C MET A 1 1.20 -6.93 2.72
N ALA A 2 1.33 -8.20 2.31
CA ALA A 2 1.07 -8.64 0.93
C ALA A 2 0.14 -9.86 0.93
N HIS A 3 -1.04 -9.71 0.30
CA HIS A 3 -2.05 -10.77 0.15
C HIS A 3 -2.73 -10.60 -1.20
N TYR A 4 -2.30 -11.35 -2.22
CA TYR A 4 -2.67 -11.08 -3.63
C TYR A 4 -3.98 -11.73 -4.10
N TYR A 5 -4.55 -12.66 -3.32
CA TYR A 5 -5.76 -13.43 -3.72
C TYR A 5 -6.91 -13.31 -2.70
N GLN A 6 -6.81 -12.38 -1.75
CA GLN A 6 -7.85 -12.14 -0.74
C GLN A 6 -8.64 -10.86 -1.09
N ARG A 7 -9.97 -10.89 -0.91
CA ARG A 7 -10.83 -9.73 -1.21
C ARG A 7 -10.68 -8.57 -0.23
N ARG A 8 -10.09 -8.83 0.94
CA ARG A 8 -9.85 -7.86 2.00
C ARG A 8 -8.49 -8.17 2.64
N PRO A 9 -7.80 -7.17 3.19
CA PRO A 9 -6.64 -7.39 4.02
C PRO A 9 -7.14 -7.99 5.34
N ASP A 10 -7.33 -9.30 5.37
CA ASP A 10 -7.70 -10.02 6.59
C ASP A 10 -6.41 -10.25 7.38
N ASN A 11 -6.33 -9.72 8.59
CA ASN A 11 -5.08 -9.79 9.36
C ASN A 11 -5.28 -10.05 10.85
N ASP A 12 -6.40 -10.67 11.20
CA ASP A 12 -6.70 -11.06 12.58
C ASP A 12 -6.60 -9.90 13.59
N GLY A 13 -6.85 -8.65 13.14
CA GLY A 13 -6.90 -7.46 14.00
C GLY A 13 -5.57 -6.70 14.15
N MET A 14 -4.53 -6.99 13.37
CA MET A 14 -3.34 -6.14 13.29
C MET A 14 -3.61 -4.81 12.54
N ALA A 15 -2.93 -3.74 12.91
CA ALA A 15 -2.98 -2.50 12.14
C ALA A 15 -2.01 -2.59 10.94
N TRP A 16 -2.52 -2.58 9.70
CA TRP A 16 -1.70 -2.46 8.50
C TRP A 16 -1.79 -1.03 7.95
N ARG A 17 -0.66 -0.50 7.45
CA ARG A 17 -0.60 0.82 6.78
C ARG A 17 -0.67 0.73 5.27
N PHE A 18 0.01 -0.27 4.69
CA PHE A 18 -0.05 -0.57 3.27
C PHE A 18 -0.39 -2.04 3.04
N TRP A 19 -1.26 -2.30 2.07
CA TRP A 19 -1.57 -3.63 1.58
C TRP A 19 -1.24 -3.74 0.10
N GLN A 20 -0.31 -4.64 -0.23
CA GLN A 20 -0.06 -5.07 -1.59
C GLN A 20 -1.08 -6.14 -1.97
N HIS A 21 -1.98 -5.79 -2.89
CA HIS A 21 -3.15 -6.60 -3.22
C HIS A 21 -3.06 -7.25 -4.61
N SER A 22 -2.06 -6.90 -5.42
CA SER A 22 -1.81 -7.51 -6.73
C SER A 22 -0.33 -7.44 -7.08
N ASP A 23 0.20 -8.52 -7.64
CA ASP A 23 1.53 -8.63 -8.28
C ASP A 23 1.45 -8.55 -9.81
N ARG A 24 0.22 -8.37 -10.34
CA ARG A 24 -0.08 -8.41 -11.78
C ARG A 24 -0.75 -7.13 -12.28
N GLY A 25 -0.52 -6.01 -11.60
CA GLY A 25 -0.97 -4.69 -12.05
C GLY A 25 -0.37 -4.31 -13.39
N GLN A 26 -1.07 -3.45 -14.13
CA GLN A 26 -0.58 -2.80 -15.34
C GLN A 26 -0.87 -1.32 -15.23
N VAL A 27 0.15 -0.49 -15.43
CA VAL A 27 0.05 0.97 -15.39
C VAL A 27 0.85 1.55 -16.54
N ASP A 28 0.31 2.61 -17.14
CA ASP A 28 0.99 3.31 -18.23
C ASP A 28 2.38 3.77 -17.79
N GLY A 29 3.38 3.49 -18.63
CA GLY A 29 4.79 3.82 -18.36
C GLY A 29 5.61 2.70 -17.73
N ILE A 30 5.02 1.57 -17.33
CA ILE A 30 5.76 0.39 -16.85
C ILE A 30 5.57 -0.78 -17.82
N ASN A 31 6.67 -1.24 -18.40
CA ASN A 31 6.68 -2.41 -19.29
C ASN A 31 6.81 -3.70 -18.47
N GLY A 32 5.67 -4.25 -18.05
CA GLY A 32 5.58 -5.53 -17.35
C GLY A 32 4.58 -5.51 -16.18
N PRO A 33 4.34 -6.66 -15.53
CA PRO A 33 3.54 -6.72 -14.30
C PRO A 33 4.15 -5.85 -13.20
N VAL A 34 3.31 -5.11 -12.48
CA VAL A 34 3.72 -4.27 -11.34
C VAL A 34 2.85 -4.52 -10.12
N ASP A 35 3.43 -4.32 -8.95
CA ASP A 35 2.72 -4.42 -7.69
C ASP A 35 1.76 -3.25 -7.47
N PHE A 36 0.50 -3.55 -7.15
CA PHE A 36 -0.46 -2.55 -6.70
C PHE A 36 -0.63 -2.61 -5.18
N ASN A 37 -0.57 -1.43 -4.56
CA ASN A 37 -0.69 -1.23 -3.13
C ASN A 37 -1.81 -0.24 -2.83
N VAL A 38 -2.47 -0.41 -1.68
CA VAL A 38 -3.38 0.57 -1.10
C VAL A 38 -2.90 1.00 0.27
N PHE A 39 -3.06 2.28 0.58
CA PHE A 39 -2.82 2.85 1.90
C PHE A 39 -4.11 2.76 2.75
N ASN A 40 -3.96 2.44 4.03
CA ASN A 40 -5.08 2.40 4.98
C ASN A 40 -5.34 3.77 5.59
N GLY A 41 -5.89 4.68 4.80
CA GLY A 41 -6.17 6.05 5.24
C GLY A 41 -6.46 6.99 4.08
N THR A 42 -6.58 8.27 4.39
CA THR A 42 -6.77 9.34 3.39
C THR A 42 -5.45 9.79 2.77
N GLU A 43 -5.53 10.61 1.73
CA GLU A 43 -4.35 11.24 1.13
C GLU A 43 -3.63 12.18 2.11
N GLU A 44 -4.38 12.92 2.94
CA GLU A 44 -3.82 13.80 3.97
C GLU A 44 -3.06 13.00 5.04
N GLU A 45 -3.61 11.86 5.46
CA GLU A 45 -2.94 10.95 6.40
C GLU A 45 -1.66 10.34 5.79
N LEU A 46 -1.69 10.02 4.49
CA LEU A 46 -0.51 9.57 3.76
C LEU A 46 0.57 10.66 3.70
N GLN A 47 0.17 11.90 3.39
CA GLN A 47 1.09 13.04 3.35
C GLN A 47 1.70 13.31 4.72
N ALA A 48 0.90 13.32 5.78
CA ALA A 48 1.38 13.47 7.16
C ALA A 48 2.34 12.34 7.57
N PHE A 49 2.06 11.11 7.16
CA PHE A 49 2.96 9.96 7.39
C PHE A 49 4.32 10.17 6.72
N VAL A 50 4.34 10.64 5.47
CA VAL A 50 5.57 10.94 4.73
C VAL A 50 6.37 12.07 5.39
N ASP A 51 5.70 13.13 5.83
CA ASP A 51 6.36 14.26 6.47
C ASP A 51 6.94 13.88 7.84
N GLY A 52 6.25 13.03 8.60
CA GLY A 52 6.79 12.47 9.86
C GLY A 52 8.06 11.62 9.67
N ILE A 53 8.26 10.99 8.50
CA ILE A 53 9.50 10.25 8.20
C ILE A 53 10.66 11.20 7.94
N LYS A 54 10.43 12.34 7.28
CA LYS A 54 11.49 13.31 6.94
C LYS A 54 12.10 14.00 8.16
N GLU A 55 11.34 14.08 9.25
CA GLU A 55 11.75 14.71 10.51
C GLU A 55 12.55 13.77 11.43
N THR A 56 12.83 12.53 11.00
CA THR A 56 13.65 11.58 11.76
C THR A 56 15.09 11.56 11.20
N PRO A 57 16.12 11.97 11.98
CA PRO A 57 17.51 12.05 11.52
C PRO A 57 18.16 10.68 11.25
#